data_AF-A0A134B3L7-F1
#
_entry.id   AF-A0A134B3L7-F1
#
_cell.length_a   1.000
_cell.length_b   1.000
_cell.length_c   1.000
_cell.angle_alpha   90.00
_cell.angle_beta   90.00
_cell.angle_gamma   90.00
#
_symmetry.space_group_name_H-M   'P 1'
#
loop_
_entity.id
_entity.type
_entity.pdbx_description
1 polymer ?
#
loop_
_entity_poly.entity_id
_entity_poly.type
_entity_poly.pdbx_seq_one_letter_code
_entity_poly.pdbx_strand_id
1 'polypeptide(L)'
;MATDNKINGCGACSGWLRWVRPPHHEFFQKECALHDELYNMGGSESDRKKADFALFQDMVAHSLEYFKGRKAGSQVWFVTLAYLYYKAVRLFGKSQFNYK
;
A
#
# COMPACT_ATOMS: atom_id res chain seq x y z
N MET A 1 -22.73 -3.66 -9.61
CA MET A 1 -21.75 -2.98 -10.47
C MET A 1 -20.45 -3.75 -10.32
N ALA A 2 -19.97 -4.38 -11.39
CA ALA A 2 -18.76 -5.21 -11.33
C ALA A 2 -17.55 -4.30 -11.11
N THR A 3 -16.94 -4.37 -9.94
CA THR A 3 -15.64 -3.75 -9.67
C THR A 3 -14.60 -4.50 -10.48
N ASP A 4 -14.07 -3.84 -11.50
CA ASP A 4 -12.95 -4.27 -12.34
C ASP A 4 -11.83 -4.87 -11.45
N ASN A 5 -11.59 -6.17 -11.56
CA ASN A 5 -10.54 -6.93 -10.86
C ASN A 5 -9.16 -6.49 -11.37
N LYS A 6 -8.71 -5.28 -11.03
CA LYS A 6 -7.38 -4.79 -11.42
C LYS A 6 -6.47 -4.79 -10.21
N ILE A 7 -5.58 -5.77 -10.17
CA ILE A 7 -4.32 -5.66 -9.41
C ILE A 7 -3.52 -4.58 -10.14
N ASN A 8 -3.58 -3.34 -9.63
CA ASN A 8 -2.92 -2.20 -10.24
C ASN A 8 -1.53 -1.95 -9.63
N GLY A 9 -1.17 -2.71 -8.58
CA GLY A 9 0.04 -2.46 -7.81
C GLY A 9 -0.13 -1.16 -7.01
N CYS A 10 0.83 -0.25 -7.04
CA CYS A 10 0.66 1.03 -6.37
C CYS A 10 -0.42 1.87 -7.07
N GLY A 11 -1.66 1.88 -6.54
CA GLY A 11 -2.80 2.60 -7.12
C GLY A 11 -2.57 4.10 -7.39
N ALA A 12 -1.60 4.72 -6.68
CA ALA A 12 -1.16 6.09 -6.92
C ALA A 12 -0.44 6.30 -8.28
N CYS A 13 -0.03 5.23 -8.96
CA CYS A 13 0.50 5.29 -10.32
C CYS A 13 -0.60 5.40 -11.40
N SER A 14 -1.87 5.39 -11.00
CA SER A 14 -3.03 5.54 -11.91
C SER A 14 -3.91 6.73 -11.50
N GLY A 15 -4.60 7.37 -12.46
CA GLY A 15 -5.47 8.52 -12.22
C GLY A 15 -4.75 9.85 -11.94
N TRP A 16 -5.40 10.76 -11.21
CA TRP A 16 -4.88 12.11 -10.87
C TRP A 16 -3.59 12.09 -10.03
N LEU A 17 -3.38 11.02 -9.25
CA LEU A 17 -2.19 10.81 -8.42
C LEU A 17 -0.94 10.37 -9.21
N ARG A 18 -1.08 10.09 -10.53
CA ARG A 18 0.03 9.72 -11.41
C ARG A 18 1.16 10.75 -11.44
N TRP A 19 0.85 12.03 -11.19
CA TRP A 19 1.85 13.10 -11.11
C TRP A 19 2.72 13.05 -9.84
N VAL A 20 2.22 12.45 -8.76
CA VAL A 20 2.98 12.28 -7.51
C VAL A 20 3.92 11.07 -7.60
N ARG A 21 3.55 10.07 -8.43
CA ARG A 21 4.28 8.82 -8.72
C ARG A 21 5.17 8.41 -7.56
N PRO A 22 4.63 7.74 -6.53
CA PRO A 22 5.28 7.72 -5.25
C PRO A 22 6.68 7.10 -5.39
N PRO A 23 7.68 7.74 -4.77
CA PRO A 23 9.05 7.27 -4.83
C PRO A 23 9.10 5.81 -4.36
N HIS A 24 9.91 4.98 -5.02
CA HIS A 24 10.08 3.56 -4.71
C HIS A 24 8.81 2.68 -4.83
N HIS A 25 7.83 3.01 -5.67
CA HIS A 25 6.68 2.14 -5.96
C HIS A 25 7.08 0.74 -6.45
N GLU A 26 8.18 0.59 -7.19
CA GLU A 26 8.71 -0.72 -7.61
C GLU A 26 9.20 -1.55 -6.41
N PHE A 27 9.72 -0.90 -5.37
CA PHE A 27 10.19 -1.56 -4.16
C PHE A 27 9.03 -2.17 -3.36
N PHE A 28 7.86 -1.51 -3.37
CA PHE A 28 6.67 -1.96 -2.65
C PHE A 28 5.60 -2.60 -3.55
N GLN A 29 5.97 -3.03 -4.75
CA GLN A 29 5.00 -3.52 -5.74
C GLN A 29 4.25 -4.76 -5.24
N LYS A 30 4.97 -5.67 -4.58
CA LYS A 30 4.41 -6.93 -4.06
C LYS A 30 3.39 -6.65 -2.94
N GLU A 31 3.73 -5.75 -2.03
CA GLU A 31 2.90 -5.36 -0.89
C GLU A 31 1.65 -4.62 -1.37
N CYS A 32 1.79 -3.74 -2.37
CA CYS A 32 0.64 -3.08 -2.97
C CYS A 32 -0.29 -4.08 -3.69
N ALA A 33 0.26 -5.10 -4.36
CA ALA A 33 -0.55 -6.13 -5.02
C ALA A 33 -1.37 -6.95 -4.00
N LEU A 34 -0.77 -7.32 -2.87
CA LEU A 34 -1.49 -7.99 -1.78
C LEU A 34 -2.59 -7.09 -1.18
N HIS A 35 -2.32 -5.79 -1.04
CA HIS A 35 -3.32 -4.82 -0.57
C HIS A 35 -4.51 -4.71 -1.54
N ASP A 36 -4.25 -4.66 -2.85
CA ASP A 36 -5.30 -4.69 -3.88
C ASP A 36 -6.15 -5.98 -3.79
N GLU A 37 -5.53 -7.14 -3.56
CA GLU A 37 -6.24 -8.41 -3.37
C GLU A 37 -7.17 -8.36 -2.14
N LEU A 38 -6.69 -7.82 -1.01
CA LEU A 38 -7.50 -7.64 0.20
C LEU A 38 -8.66 -6.65 -0.02
N TYR A 39 -8.42 -5.60 -0.80
CA TYR A 39 -9.45 -4.63 -1.18
C TYR A 39 -10.53 -5.23 -2.07
N ASN A 40 -10.15 -6.10 -3.01
CA ASN A 40 -11.07 -6.82 -3.89
C ASN A 40 -11.88 -7.88 -3.13
N MET A 41 -11.24 -8.63 -2.22
CA MET A 41 -11.92 -9.58 -1.34
C MET A 41 -13.04 -8.90 -0.55
N GLY A 42 -12.77 -7.67 -0.11
CA GLY A 42 -13.77 -6.79 0.48
C GLY A 42 -14.24 -7.22 1.87
N GLY A 43 -15.19 -6.48 2.43
CA GLY A 43 -15.73 -6.75 3.76
C GLY A 43 -16.27 -5.50 4.45
N SER A 44 -16.05 -5.41 5.76
CA SER A 44 -16.45 -4.26 6.57
C SER A 44 -15.38 -3.16 6.59
N GLU A 45 -15.71 -1.98 7.13
CA GLU A 45 -14.72 -0.92 7.37
C GLU A 45 -13.58 -1.37 8.31
N SER A 46 -13.87 -2.35 9.19
CA SER A 46 -12.84 -2.97 10.03
C SER A 46 -11.87 -3.82 9.22
N ASP A 47 -12.34 -4.50 8.18
CA ASP A 47 -11.50 -5.32 7.29
C ASP A 47 -10.68 -4.43 6.36
N ARG A 48 -11.25 -3.30 5.91
CA ARG A 48 -10.47 -2.27 5.21
C ARG A 48 -9.32 -1.76 6.08
N LYS A 49 -9.58 -1.47 7.36
CA LYS A 49 -8.53 -1.03 8.30
C LYS A 49 -7.46 -2.12 8.49
N LYS A 50 -7.85 -3.39 8.56
CA LYS A 50 -6.90 -4.51 8.63
C LYS A 50 -6.05 -4.60 7.36
N ALA A 51 -6.65 -4.45 6.17
CA ALA A 51 -5.93 -4.44 4.90
C ALA A 51 -4.91 -3.30 4.83
N ASP A 52 -5.32 -2.08 5.18
CA ASP A 52 -4.42 -0.92 5.21
C ASP A 52 -3.26 -1.11 6.20
N PHE A 53 -3.55 -1.72 7.36
CA PHE A 53 -2.52 -1.99 8.37
C PHE A 53 -1.57 -3.11 7.94
N ALA A 54 -2.08 -4.16 7.28
CA ALA A 54 -1.26 -5.23 6.72
C ALA A 54 -0.26 -4.67 5.69
N LEU A 55 -0.73 -3.79 4.78
CA LEU A 55 0.13 -3.08 3.83
C LEU A 55 1.29 -2.37 4.56
N PHE A 56 0.99 -1.62 5.63
CA PHE A 56 2.03 -0.95 6.43
C PHE A 56 3.05 -1.94 7.02
N GLN A 57 2.57 -3.02 7.64
CA GLN A 57 3.43 -4.01 8.27
C GLN A 57 4.34 -4.70 7.26
N ASP A 58 3.80 -5.07 6.10
CA ASP A 58 4.55 -5.75 5.05
C ASP A 58 5.62 -4.85 4.45
N MET A 59 5.29 -3.57 4.17
CA MET A 59 6.27 -2.60 3.68
C MET A 59 7.39 -2.34 4.70
N VAL A 60 7.05 -2.28 6.00
CA VAL A 60 8.06 -2.14 7.05
C VAL A 60 8.94 -3.40 7.12
N ALA A 61 8.35 -4.59 7.12
CA ALA A 61 9.10 -5.85 7.16
C ALA A 61 10.07 -5.98 5.98
N HIS A 62 9.61 -5.71 4.76
CA HIS A 62 10.45 -5.71 3.56
C HIS A 62 11.57 -4.66 3.65
N SER A 63 11.27 -3.45 4.13
CA SER A 63 12.29 -2.42 4.34
C SER A 63 13.35 -2.84 5.37
N LEU A 64 12.94 -3.43 6.49
CA LEU A 64 13.86 -3.92 7.53
C LEU A 64 14.74 -5.04 7.01
N GLU A 65 14.18 -5.97 6.25
CA GLU A 65 14.91 -7.08 5.64
C GLU A 65 15.94 -6.58 4.62
N TYR A 66 15.54 -5.68 3.72
CA TYR A 66 16.40 -5.14 2.68
C TYR A 66 17.60 -4.35 3.24
N PHE A 67 17.39 -3.54 4.29
CA PHE A 67 18.45 -2.71 4.88
C PHE A 67 19.23 -3.38 6.02
N LYS A 68 18.90 -4.64 6.36
CA LYS A 68 19.52 -5.38 7.47
C LYS A 68 21.05 -5.35 7.37
N GLY A 69 21.67 -4.65 8.33
CA GLY A 69 23.13 -4.59 8.48
C GLY A 69 23.88 -3.67 7.52
N ARG A 70 23.21 -2.81 6.74
CA ARG A 70 23.89 -1.99 5.71
C ARG A 70 23.72 -0.47 5.86
N LYS A 71 22.52 0.07 6.16
CA LYS A 71 22.28 1.53 6.26
C LYS A 71 21.06 1.91 7.12
N ALA A 72 21.28 2.30 8.38
CA ALA A 72 20.21 2.71 9.30
C ALA A 72 19.43 3.96 8.84
N GLY A 73 20.09 4.94 8.22
CA GLY A 73 19.42 6.15 7.71
C GLY A 73 18.43 5.87 6.58
N SER A 74 18.80 5.01 5.62
CA SER A 74 17.91 4.59 4.53
C SER A 74 16.73 3.77 5.05
N GLN A 75 16.94 2.96 6.09
CA GLN A 75 15.85 2.21 6.75
C GLN A 75 14.78 3.15 7.34
N VAL A 76 15.18 4.19 8.06
CA VAL A 76 14.23 5.17 8.65
C VAL A 76 13.41 5.88 7.57
N TRP A 77 14.05 6.23 6.44
CA TRP A 77 13.37 6.84 5.31
C TRP A 77 12.28 5.93 4.72
N PHE A 78 12.59 4.65 4.48
CA PHE A 78 11.63 3.71 3.91
C PHE A 78 10.49 3.35 4.88
N VAL A 79 10.75 3.29 6.19
CA VAL A 79 9.70 3.14 7.21
C VAL A 79 8.78 4.36 7.24
N THR A 80 9.34 5.56 7.10
CA THR A 80 8.54 6.80 6.99
C THR A 80 7.70 6.78 5.72
N LEU A 81 8.26 6.31 4.61
CA LEU A 81 7.54 6.13 3.35
C LEU A 81 6.36 5.17 3.49
N ALA A 82 6.57 4.03 4.16
CA ALA A 82 5.52 3.05 4.44
C ALA A 82 4.36 3.68 5.23
N TYR A 83 4.67 4.54 6.21
CA TYR A 83 3.65 5.26 6.98
C TYR A 83 2.87 6.27 6.12
N LEU A 84 3.54 6.96 5.19
CA LEU A 84 2.87 7.87 4.25
C LEU A 84 1.92 7.11 3.32
N TYR A 85 2.33 5.94 2.82
CA TYR A 85 1.46 5.05 2.03
C TYR A 85 0.22 4.63 2.81
N TYR A 86 0.41 4.17 4.06
CA TYR A 86 -0.70 3.82 4.95
C TYR A 86 -1.70 4.97 5.12
N LYS A 87 -1.21 6.18 5.38
CA LYS A 87 -2.09 7.36 5.49
C LYS A 87 -2.80 7.68 4.18
N ALA A 88 -2.12 7.57 3.05
CA ALA A 88 -2.71 7.81 1.73
C ALA A 88 -3.85 6.82 1.44
N VAL A 89 -3.64 5.50 1.59
CA VAL A 89 -4.69 4.50 1.36
C VAL A 89 -5.84 4.64 2.34
N ARG A 90 -5.56 5.08 3.57
CA ARG A 90 -6.58 5.30 4.60
C ARG A 90 -7.53 6.44 4.26
N LEU A 91 -6.98 7.54 3.72
CA LEU A 91 -7.73 8.74 3.31
C LEU A 91 -8.42 8.57 1.96
N PHE A 92 -7.72 8.03 0.96
CA PHE A 92 -8.18 8.02 -0.43
C PHE A 92 -8.69 6.66 -0.91
N GLY A 93 -8.26 5.55 -0.30
CA GLY A 93 -8.61 4.20 -0.73
C GLY A 93 -10.04 3.75 -0.40
N LYS A 94 -10.83 4.57 0.30
CA LYS A 94 -12.19 4.23 0.70
C LYS A 94 -13.07 3.85 -0.51
N SER A 95 -12.98 4.59 -1.62
CA SER A 95 -13.81 4.33 -2.80
C SER A 95 -13.41 3.07 -3.58
N GLN A 96 -12.21 2.53 -3.33
CA GLN A 96 -11.68 1.36 -4.05
C GLN A 96 -11.93 0.04 -3.30
N PHE A 97 -12.33 0.11 -2.03
CA PHE A 97 -12.60 -1.08 -1.22
C PHE A 97 -13.98 -1.66 -1.53
N ASN A 98 -14.06 -2.98 -1.68
CA ASN A 98 -15.31 -3.69 -1.92
C ASN A 98 -16.10 -3.89 -0.61
N TYR A 99 -17.00 -2.95 -0.29
CA TYR A 99 -17.83 -3.05 0.91
C TYR A 99 -18.95 -4.08 0.76
N LYS A 100 -19.16 -4.87 1.81
CA LYS A 100 -20.24 -5.84 1.93
C LYS A 100 -21.20 -5.47 3.05
#